data_AF-A0A7C3KYA9-F1
#
_entry.id   AF-A0A7C3KYA9-F1
#
_cell.length_a   1.000
_cell.length_b   1.000
_cell.length_c   1.000
_cell.angle_alpha   90.00
_cell.angle_beta   90.00
_cell.angle_gamma   90.00
#
_symmetry.space_group_name_H-M   'P 1'
#
loop_
_entity.id
_entity.type
_entity.pdbx_description
1 polymer ?
#
loop_
_entity_poly.entity_id
_entity_poly.type
_entity_poly.pdbx_seq_one_letter_code
_entity_poly.pdbx_strand_id
1 'polypeptide(L)'
;MNERRTPSSTSVTISELMTPESANFLGNVFGGVILALLDKCAYVTASRFAGRVCVTAGFERVDFHSPIEVGELVHLTGTVDYVGR
;
A
#
# COMPACT_ATOMS: atom_id res chain seq x y z
N MET A 1 9.52 4.30 -26.07
CA MET A 1 9.60 4.22 -24.59
C MET A 1 9.58 2.73 -24.23
N ASN A 2 10.74 2.06 -24.31
CA ASN A 2 10.80 0.59 -24.38
C ASN A 2 11.96 0.02 -23.57
N GLU A 3 12.12 0.48 -22.33
CA GLU A 3 12.96 -0.20 -21.34
C GLU A 3 12.05 -1.07 -20.47
N ARG A 4 12.31 -2.39 -20.48
CA ARG A 4 11.66 -3.31 -19.53
C ARG A 4 12.13 -2.95 -18.13
N ARG A 5 11.28 -2.26 -17.37
CA ARG A 5 11.50 -1.99 -15.95
C ARG A 5 11.32 -3.30 -15.18
N THR A 6 12.25 -3.62 -14.30
CA THR A 6 12.10 -4.76 -13.36
C THR A 6 11.12 -4.37 -12.25
N PRO A 7 10.40 -5.32 -11.62
CA PRO A 7 9.53 -4.99 -10.48
C PRO A 7 10.26 -4.20 -9.38
N SER A 8 11.50 -4.59 -9.07
CA SER A 8 12.35 -3.87 -8.11
C SER A 8 12.59 -2.41 -8.47
N SER A 9 12.73 -2.08 -9.76
CA SER A 9 12.93 -0.69 -10.22
C SER A 9 11.67 0.18 -10.08
N THR A 10 10.52 -0.44 -9.83
CA THR A 10 9.23 0.26 -9.61
C THR A 10 8.87 0.41 -8.14
N SER A 11 9.72 -0.09 -7.24
CA SER A 11 9.43 -0.13 -5.81
C SER A 11 9.18 1.26 -5.22
N VAL A 12 8.14 1.33 -4.39
CA VAL A 12 7.79 2.47 -3.55
C VAL A 12 7.48 1.95 -2.16
N THR A 13 8.07 2.57 -1.14
CA THR A 13 7.75 2.29 0.27
C THR A 13 7.10 3.51 0.90
N ILE A 14 5.97 3.30 1.57
CA ILE A 14 5.38 4.25 2.51
C ILE A 14 5.65 3.73 3.92
N SER A 15 6.08 4.62 4.80
CA SER A 15 6.33 4.33 6.21
C SER A 15 5.45 5.25 7.04
N GLU A 16 4.61 4.69 7.89
CA GLU A 16 3.65 5.44 8.71
C GLU A 16 3.70 4.96 10.16
N LEU A 17 3.86 5.89 11.11
CA LEU A 17 3.76 5.60 12.54
C LEU A 17 2.29 5.51 12.92
N MET A 18 1.88 4.39 13.54
CA MET A 18 0.49 4.17 13.92
C MET A 18 0.16 5.00 15.17
N THR A 19 -0.61 6.06 14.99
CA THR A 19 -1.02 6.96 16.08
C THR A 19 -2.32 6.47 16.75
N PRO A 20 -2.68 7.00 17.94
CA PRO A 20 -3.94 6.65 18.60
C PRO A 20 -5.19 6.90 17.73
N GLU A 21 -5.14 7.85 16.80
CA GLU A 21 -6.22 8.15 15.84
C GLU A 21 -6.48 7.02 14.86
N SER A 22 -5.49 6.14 14.67
CA SER A 22 -5.60 4.96 13.80
C SER A 22 -6.25 3.77 14.51
N ALA A 23 -6.49 3.86 15.83
CA ALA A 23 -7.00 2.76 16.62
C ALA A 23 -8.49 2.48 16.38
N ASN A 24 -8.86 1.21 16.50
CA ASN A 24 -10.24 0.76 16.62
C ASN A 24 -10.65 0.69 18.11
N PHE A 25 -11.92 0.34 18.38
CA PHE A 25 -12.46 0.25 19.74
C PHE A 25 -11.79 -0.80 20.64
N LEU A 26 -10.99 -1.71 20.10
CA LEU A 26 -10.22 -2.72 20.84
C LEU A 26 -8.78 -2.25 21.14
N GLY A 27 -8.39 -1.04 20.74
CA GLY A 27 -7.07 -0.45 21.00
C GLY A 27 -5.98 -0.78 19.99
N ASN A 28 -6.23 -1.71 19.07
CA ASN A 28 -5.33 -2.01 17.94
C ASN A 28 -5.65 -1.11 16.75
N VAL A 29 -4.74 -1.01 15.78
CA VAL A 29 -4.99 -0.27 14.54
C VAL A 29 -6.20 -0.85 13.81
N PHE A 30 -7.10 0.03 13.36
CA PHE A 30 -8.25 -0.36 12.58
C PHE A 30 -7.81 -0.86 11.20
N GLY A 31 -8.28 -2.04 10.80
CA GLY A 31 -7.92 -2.64 9.51
C GLY A 31 -8.21 -1.72 8.31
N GLY A 32 -9.27 -0.91 8.38
CA GLY A 32 -9.58 0.09 7.36
C GLY A 32 -8.47 1.14 7.15
N VAL A 33 -7.72 1.49 8.20
CA VAL A 33 -6.57 2.41 8.09
C VAL A 33 -5.45 1.76 7.29
N ILE A 34 -5.14 0.49 7.56
CA ILE A 34 -4.13 -0.25 6.80
C ILE A 34 -4.54 -0.41 5.33
N LEU A 35 -5.82 -0.71 5.07
CA LEU A 35 -6.34 -0.79 3.69
C LEU A 35 -6.23 0.55 2.96
N ALA A 36 -6.50 1.67 3.63
CA ALA A 36 -6.32 3.00 3.04
C ALA A 36 -4.83 3.33 2.74
N LEU A 37 -3.91 2.92 3.63
CA LEU A 37 -2.48 3.05 3.38
C LEU A 37 -2.00 2.15 2.23
N LEU A 38 -2.54 0.95 2.14
CA LEU A 38 -2.26 -0.01 1.06
C LEU A 38 -2.71 0.56 -0.29
N ASP A 39 -3.94 1.09 -0.37
CA ASP A 39 -4.47 1.74 -1.57
C ASP A 39 -3.60 2.95 -1.98
N LYS A 40 -3.20 3.78 -1.01
CA LYS A 40 -2.30 4.92 -1.25
C LYS A 40 -0.95 4.46 -1.80
N CYS A 41 -0.34 3.42 -1.21
CA CYS A 41 0.92 2.85 -1.68
C CYS A 41 0.78 2.31 -3.12
N ALA A 42 -0.28 1.57 -3.40
CA ALA A 42 -0.58 1.03 -4.72
C ALA A 42 -0.78 2.15 -5.76
N TYR A 43 -1.55 3.19 -5.44
CA TYR A 43 -1.75 4.34 -6.32
C TYR A 43 -0.43 5.03 -6.67
N VAL A 44 0.41 5.33 -5.67
CA VAL A 44 1.71 6.00 -5.90
C VAL A 44 2.62 5.11 -6.75
N THR A 45 2.66 3.80 -6.46
CA THR A 45 3.44 2.81 -7.23
C THR A 45 2.99 2.78 -8.69
N ALA A 46 1.69 2.62 -8.94
CA ALA A 46 1.12 2.48 -10.27
C ALA A 46 1.21 3.79 -11.08
N SER A 47 0.86 4.93 -10.47
CA SER A 47 0.88 6.23 -11.16
C SER A 47 2.29 6.67 -11.52
N ARG A 48 3.28 6.45 -10.62
CA ARG A 48 4.70 6.70 -10.92
C ARG A 48 5.21 5.79 -12.04
N PHE A 49 4.81 4.52 -12.05
CA PHE A 49 5.15 3.60 -13.13
C PHE A 49 4.53 4.05 -14.47
N ALA A 50 3.24 4.34 -14.48
CA ALA A 50 2.47 4.65 -15.68
C ALA A 50 2.72 6.08 -16.22
N GLY A 51 3.23 6.99 -15.39
CA GLY A 51 3.42 8.39 -15.75
C GLY A 51 2.10 9.16 -15.93
N ARG A 52 1.01 8.66 -15.34
CA ARG A 52 -0.34 9.24 -15.44
C ARG A 52 -1.18 8.87 -14.23
N VAL A 53 -2.35 9.49 -14.11
CA VAL A 53 -3.35 9.12 -13.09
C VAL A 53 -3.79 7.68 -13.29
N CYS A 54 -3.81 6.94 -12.19
CA CYS A 54 -4.33 5.57 -12.11
C CYS A 54 -5.55 5.55 -11.18
N VAL A 55 -6.33 4.48 -11.25
CA VAL A 55 -7.46 4.24 -10.34
C VAL A 55 -7.39 2.83 -9.82
N THR A 56 -7.91 2.62 -8.62
CA THR A 56 -8.02 1.29 -8.02
C THR A 56 -9.23 0.58 -8.62
N ALA A 57 -8.99 -0.40 -9.48
CA ALA A 57 -10.05 -1.19 -10.10
C ALA A 57 -10.65 -2.24 -9.15
N GLY A 58 -9.83 -2.77 -8.24
CA GLY A 58 -10.24 -3.76 -7.26
C GLY A 58 -9.06 -4.25 -6.43
N PHE A 59 -9.39 -5.05 -5.41
CA PHE A 59 -8.42 -5.74 -4.57
C PHE A 59 -8.62 -7.24 -4.69
N GLU A 60 -7.52 -7.97 -4.55
CA GLU A 60 -7.59 -9.39 -4.20
C GLU A 60 -7.83 -9.54 -2.69
N ARG A 61 -7.82 -10.78 -2.20
CA ARG A 61 -8.03 -11.08 -0.79
C ARG A 61 -6.93 -10.46 0.07
N VAL A 62 -7.33 -9.81 1.16
CA VAL A 62 -6.42 -9.29 2.20
C VAL A 62 -6.76 -9.99 3.51
N ASP A 63 -5.78 -10.66 4.11
CA ASP A 63 -5.91 -11.33 5.41
C ASP A 63 -5.03 -10.62 6.45
N PHE A 64 -5.63 -10.26 7.59
CA PHE A 64 -4.89 -9.69 8.73
C PHE A 64 -4.43 -10.82 9.66
N HIS A 65 -3.16 -11.19 9.56
CA HIS A 65 -2.60 -12.32 10.33
C HIS A 65 -2.33 -12.02 11.80
N SER A 66 -2.03 -10.76 12.13
CA SER A 66 -1.76 -10.30 13.49
C SER A 66 -2.33 -8.89 13.69
N PRO A 67 -2.69 -8.52 14.93
CA PRO A 67 -2.98 -7.13 15.25
C PRO A 67 -1.74 -6.26 15.02
N ILE A 68 -1.98 -4.99 14.71
CA ILE A 68 -0.96 -3.94 14.69
C ILE A 68 -1.27 -3.02 15.87
N GLU A 69 -0.28 -2.75 16.69
CA GLU A 69 -0.42 -1.93 17.89
C GLU A 69 -0.20 -0.45 17.60
N VAL A 70 -0.82 0.40 18.40
CA VAL A 70 -0.53 1.84 18.37
C VAL A 70 0.92 2.06 18.82
N GLY A 71 1.64 2.88 18.07
CA GLY A 71 3.07 3.15 18.26
C GLY A 71 3.98 2.33 17.36
N GLU A 72 3.46 1.32 16.65
CA GLU A 72 4.24 0.57 15.67
C GLU A 72 4.48 1.37 14.39
N LEU A 73 5.66 1.22 13.81
CA LEU A 73 6.00 1.79 12.50
C LEU A 73 5.67 0.77 11.41
N VAL A 74 4.67 1.08 10.59
CA VAL A 74 4.24 0.20 9.50
C VAL A 74 4.94 0.62 8.21
N HIS A 75 5.52 -0.36 7.52
CA HIS A 75 6.10 -0.20 6.19
C HIS A 75 5.23 -0.93 5.16
N LEU A 76 4.78 -0.21 4.13
CA LEU A 76 4.09 -0.78 2.98
C LEU A 76 4.96 -0.59 1.74
N THR A 77 5.34 -1.69 1.09
CA THR A 77 6.14 -1.66 -0.14
C THR A 77 5.34 -2.20 -1.30
N GLY A 78 5.13 -1.36 -2.32
CA GLY A 78 4.46 -1.71 -3.56
C GLY A 78 5.45 -1.84 -4.73
N THR A 79 5.17 -2.78 -5.64
CA THR A 79 5.85 -2.89 -6.95
C THR A 79 4.83 -3.18 -8.03
N VAL A 80 5.14 -2.86 -9.28
CA VAL A 80 4.34 -3.28 -10.45
C VAL A 80 4.87 -4.63 -10.91
N ASP A 81 4.08 -5.67 -10.67
CA ASP A 81 4.43 -7.05 -11.05
C ASP A 81 3.92 -7.42 -12.45
N TYR A 82 2.76 -6.89 -12.84
CA TYR A 82 2.13 -7.17 -14.13
C TYR A 82 1.54 -5.92 -14.78
N VAL A 83 1.58 -5.87 -16.12
CA VAL A 83 0.99 -4.79 -16.93
C VAL A 83 0.16 -5.41 -18.05
N GLY A 84 -1.15 -5.18 -18.00
CA GLY A 84 -2.10 -5.59 -19.03
C GLY A 84 -2.26 -4.58 -20.18
N ARG A 85 -3.33 -4.70 -20.96
CA ARG A 85 -3.71 -3.79 -22.05
C ARG A 85 -5.17 -3.37 -21.95
#